data_AF-W2TK65-F1
#
_entry.id   AF-W2TK65-F1
#
_cell.length_a   1.000
_cell.length_b   1.000
_cell.length_c   1.000
_cell.angle_alpha   90.00
_cell.angle_beta   90.00
_cell.angle_gamma   90.00
#
_symmetry.space_group_name_H-M   'P 1'
#
loop_
_entity.id
_entity.type
_entity.pdbx_description
1 polymer ?
#
loop_
_entity_poly.entity_id
_entity_poly.type
_entity_poly.pdbx_seq_one_letter_code
_entity_poly.pdbx_strand_id
1 'polypeptide(L)'
;MRYMESKILLFLVVSVILTRMNKQEAHAVEQLRRENSDLLTASYGTDYNILRWAQGYGFDLEEASAQLRRHLKFRNFYDLDNAEQIQEHEILKKYFPIGLVGETGQDNTLLVIECAGRIDLVGILKSVQLSDFLVQRFRLQEKMLNAMKTLEEKSGEQASVIYILDLDGLKFDASLLSIVTGRHAKLERLTSNTSFVGIQS
;
A
#
# COMPACT_ATOMS: atom_id res chain seq x y z
N MET A 1 -3.13 13.67 -43.30
CA MET A 1 -1.94 14.15 -42.56
C MET A 1 -2.40 14.44 -41.13
N ARG A 2 -2.59 13.40 -40.31
CA ARG A 2 -1.61 12.70 -39.47
C ARG A 2 -1.28 13.46 -38.16
N TYR A 3 -1.66 12.80 -37.04
CA TYR A 3 -0.97 12.70 -35.72
C TYR A 3 -1.06 13.93 -34.78
N MET A 4 -1.47 13.88 -33.49
CA MET A 4 -1.84 12.81 -32.51
C MET A 4 -2.79 13.44 -31.46
N GLU A 5 -4.01 12.93 -31.21
CA GLU A 5 -4.40 11.89 -30.22
C GLU A 5 -4.03 12.23 -28.76
N SER A 6 -4.96 12.62 -27.86
CA SER A 6 -6.15 11.90 -27.36
C SER A 6 -5.85 10.46 -26.92
N LYS A 7 -5.37 10.29 -25.69
CA LYS A 7 -5.36 9.00 -24.97
C LYS A 7 -5.85 9.19 -23.54
N ILE A 8 -7.15 9.45 -23.44
CA ILE A 8 -8.01 9.02 -22.34
C ILE A 8 -8.68 7.74 -22.85
N LEU A 9 -8.66 6.68 -22.04
CA LEU A 9 -9.20 5.33 -22.28
C LEU A 9 -8.46 4.46 -23.33
N LEU A 10 -7.79 3.40 -22.85
CA LEU A 10 -7.90 2.08 -23.49
C LEU A 10 -7.77 0.97 -22.45
N PHE A 11 -8.84 0.17 -22.38
CA PHE A 11 -8.98 -1.09 -21.67
C PHE A 11 -7.93 -2.13 -22.06
N LEU A 12 -7.61 -3.02 -21.13
CA LEU A 12 -7.43 -4.44 -21.47
C LEU A 12 -8.16 -5.28 -20.42
N VAL A 13 -9.41 -5.61 -20.74
CA VAL A 13 -10.11 -6.77 -20.17
C VAL A 13 -9.32 -8.00 -20.62
N VAL A 14 -8.65 -8.66 -19.68
CA VAL A 14 -8.24 -10.04 -19.84
C VAL A 14 -9.20 -10.86 -18.98
N SER A 15 -10.26 -11.36 -19.61
CA SER A 15 -11.07 -12.44 -19.05
C SER A 15 -10.21 -13.71 -19.04
N VAL A 16 -9.61 -14.05 -17.90
CA VAL A 16 -9.03 -15.38 -17.65
C VAL A 16 -9.52 -15.88 -16.29
N ILE A 17 -10.55 -16.71 -16.36
CA ILE A 17 -10.68 -18.02 -15.71
C ILE A 17 -10.03 -18.15 -14.31
N LEU A 18 -10.87 -18.16 -13.27
CA LEU A 18 -10.75 -18.91 -12.01
C LEU A 18 -9.36 -19.49 -11.70
N THR A 19 -8.60 -18.91 -10.78
CA THR A 19 -7.59 -19.72 -10.09
C THR A 19 -7.28 -19.26 -8.67
N ARG A 20 -7.60 -20.14 -7.71
CA ARG A 20 -6.81 -20.32 -6.49
C ARG A 20 -5.32 -20.41 -6.86
N MET A 21 -4.43 -19.91 -6.01
CA MET A 21 -2.96 -19.89 -6.25
C MET A 21 -2.45 -21.09 -7.05
N ASN A 22 -1.70 -20.81 -8.11
CA ASN A 22 -1.08 -21.86 -8.91
C ASN A 22 0.11 -22.50 -8.17
N LYS A 23 0.69 -23.55 -8.73
CA LYS A 23 1.79 -24.30 -8.08
C LYS A 23 3.04 -23.45 -7.83
N GLN A 24 3.39 -22.54 -8.73
CA GLN A 24 4.54 -21.65 -8.56
C GLN A 24 4.29 -20.65 -7.43
N GLU A 25 3.08 -20.08 -7.38
CA GLU A 25 2.66 -19.14 -6.34
C GLU A 25 2.65 -19.81 -4.96
N ALA A 26 2.05 -21.00 -4.85
CA ALA A 26 2.03 -21.75 -3.60
C ALA A 26 3.45 -22.11 -3.12
N HIS A 27 4.36 -22.48 -4.04
CA HIS A 27 5.75 -22.74 -3.70
C HIS A 27 6.48 -21.49 -3.20
N ALA A 28 6.28 -20.35 -3.88
CA ALA A 28 6.86 -19.07 -3.48
C ALA A 28 6.38 -18.63 -2.09
N VAL A 29 5.07 -18.75 -1.82
CA VAL A 29 4.48 -18.44 -0.51
C VAL A 29 5.10 -19.29 0.59
N GLU A 30 5.18 -20.60 0.39
CA GLU A 30 5.74 -21.52 1.38
C GLU A 30 7.22 -21.22 1.67
N GLN A 31 8.01 -20.96 0.63
CA GLN A 31 9.42 -20.61 0.80
C GLN A 31 9.61 -19.31 1.58
N LEU A 32 8.94 -18.23 1.17
CA LEU A 32 9.03 -16.91 1.82
C LEU A 32 8.54 -16.96 3.27
N ARG A 33 7.46 -17.72 3.52
CA ARG A 33 6.91 -17.97 4.86
C ARG A 33 7.93 -18.67 5.74
N ARG A 34 8.54 -19.75 5.26
CA ARG A 34 9.56 -20.50 6.01
C ARG A 34 10.75 -19.63 6.38
N GLU A 35 11.29 -18.88 5.42
CA GLU A 35 12.47 -18.03 5.59
C GLU A 35 12.26 -16.84 6.54
N ASN A 36 11.00 -16.41 6.71
CA ASN A 36 10.63 -15.25 7.54
C ASN A 36 9.78 -15.62 8.76
N SER A 37 9.68 -16.92 9.07
CA SER A 37 8.80 -17.47 10.09
C SER A 37 9.03 -16.90 11.50
N ASP A 38 10.25 -16.48 11.81
CA ASP A 38 10.61 -15.90 13.11
C ASP A 38 10.05 -14.48 13.35
N LEU A 39 9.63 -13.78 12.28
CA LEU A 39 9.05 -12.43 12.35
C LEU A 39 7.60 -12.36 11.86
N LEU A 40 7.07 -13.45 11.29
CA LEU A 40 5.72 -13.49 10.78
C LEU A 40 4.70 -13.64 11.91
N THR A 41 3.70 -12.77 11.90
CA THR A 41 2.54 -12.85 12.79
C THR A 41 1.35 -13.45 12.07
N ALA A 42 0.43 -14.06 12.82
CA ALA A 42 -0.77 -14.65 12.24
C ALA A 42 -1.67 -13.61 11.54
N SER A 43 -1.70 -12.37 12.04
CA SER A 43 -2.47 -11.26 11.49
C SER A 43 -1.99 -10.77 10.12
N TYR A 44 -0.70 -10.90 9.85
CA TYR A 44 -0.08 -10.46 8.59
C TYR A 44 0.22 -11.61 7.63
N GLY A 45 0.60 -12.77 8.15
CA GLY A 45 1.08 -13.92 7.38
C GLY A 45 0.01 -14.69 6.60
N THR A 46 -0.99 -14.02 6.01
CA THR A 46 -1.92 -14.67 5.08
C THR A 46 -1.19 -15.07 3.79
N ASP A 47 -1.66 -16.10 3.09
CA ASP A 47 -1.01 -16.53 1.85
C ASP A 47 -0.94 -15.41 0.81
N TYR A 48 -2.01 -14.62 0.66
CA TYR A 48 -2.05 -13.50 -0.28
C TYR A 48 -1.08 -12.37 0.09
N ASN A 49 -0.90 -12.06 1.38
CA ASN A 49 0.09 -11.07 1.78
C ASN A 49 1.51 -11.52 1.45
N ILE A 50 1.84 -12.79 1.67
CA ILE A 50 3.17 -13.32 1.31
C ILE A 50 3.33 -13.38 -0.22
N LEU A 51 2.27 -13.75 -0.93
CA LEU A 51 2.27 -13.83 -2.40
C LEU A 51 2.59 -12.48 -3.04
N ARG A 52 2.07 -11.36 -2.51
CA ARG A 52 2.39 -10.01 -2.99
C ARG A 52 3.88 -9.70 -2.98
N TRP A 53 4.64 -10.24 -2.03
CA TRP A 53 6.11 -10.10 -2.02
C TRP A 53 6.75 -10.88 -3.15
N ALA A 54 6.30 -12.11 -3.42
CA ALA A 54 6.81 -12.85 -4.58
C ALA A 54 6.47 -12.10 -5.89
N GLN A 55 5.23 -11.67 -6.07
CA GLN A 55 4.77 -10.96 -7.27
C GLN A 55 5.48 -9.61 -7.47
N GLY A 56 5.57 -8.79 -6.42
CA GLY A 56 6.17 -7.45 -6.46
C GLY A 56 7.67 -7.43 -6.79
N TYR A 57 8.36 -8.54 -6.57
CA TYR A 57 9.77 -8.72 -6.92
C TYR A 57 9.98 -9.68 -8.09
N GLY A 58 8.95 -9.94 -8.90
CA GLY A 58 9.06 -10.75 -10.11
C GLY A 58 9.47 -12.20 -9.85
N PHE A 59 9.10 -12.74 -8.69
CA PHE A 59 9.48 -14.06 -8.18
C PHE A 59 11.00 -14.24 -7.94
N ASP A 60 11.77 -13.16 -7.82
CA ASP A 60 13.07 -13.20 -7.17
C ASP A 60 12.89 -13.41 -5.67
N LEU A 61 12.89 -14.68 -5.24
CA LEU A 61 12.56 -15.05 -3.86
C LEU A 61 13.64 -14.60 -2.86
N GLU A 62 14.90 -14.45 -3.29
CA GLU A 62 15.97 -13.97 -2.42
C GLU A 62 15.74 -12.49 -2.07
N GLU A 63 15.53 -11.64 -3.09
CA GLU A 63 15.25 -10.23 -2.87
C GLU A 63 13.88 -10.02 -2.19
N ALA A 64 12.85 -10.77 -2.61
CA ALA A 64 11.53 -10.73 -1.98
C ALA A 64 11.60 -11.06 -0.49
N SER A 65 12.34 -12.11 -0.11
CA SER A 65 12.54 -12.52 1.29
C SER A 65 13.30 -11.45 2.07
N ALA A 66 14.37 -10.89 1.51
CA ALA A 66 15.12 -9.83 2.16
C ALA A 66 14.27 -8.57 2.42
N GLN A 67 13.38 -8.22 1.49
CA GLN A 67 12.50 -7.05 1.60
C GLN A 67 11.30 -7.31 2.51
N LEU A 68 10.69 -8.49 2.44
CA LEU A 68 9.67 -8.94 3.39
C LEU A 68 10.23 -8.90 4.81
N ARG A 69 11.44 -9.41 5.04
CA ARG A 69 12.08 -9.36 6.37
C ARG A 69 12.25 -7.94 6.90
N ARG A 70 12.64 -6.99 6.03
CA ARG A 70 12.74 -5.56 6.39
C ARG A 70 11.36 -5.00 6.74
N HIS A 71 10.33 -5.35 5.98
CA HIS A 71 8.95 -4.94 6.27
C HIS A 71 8.47 -5.50 7.61
N LEU A 72 8.67 -6.78 7.91
CA LEU A 72 8.23 -7.38 9.17
C LEU A 72 8.90 -6.72 10.38
N LYS A 73 10.20 -6.38 10.29
CA LYS A 73 10.88 -5.59 11.33
C LYS A 73 10.27 -4.20 11.50
N PHE A 74 9.93 -3.55 10.39
CA PHE A 74 9.26 -2.26 10.39
C PHE A 74 7.86 -2.34 11.02
N ARG A 75 7.07 -3.36 10.67
CA ARG A 75 5.76 -3.64 11.27
C ARG A 75 5.88 -3.78 12.79
N ASN A 76 6.85 -4.57 13.25
CA ASN A 76 7.10 -4.78 14.66
C ASN A 76 7.54 -3.49 15.37
N PHE A 77 8.40 -2.68 14.75
CA PHE A 77 8.86 -1.42 15.32
C PHE A 77 7.72 -0.40 15.52
N TYR A 78 6.79 -0.31 14.58
CA TYR A 78 5.64 0.60 14.64
C TYR A 78 4.37 -0.04 15.23
N ASP A 79 4.46 -1.28 15.72
CA ASP A 79 3.34 -2.07 16.24
C ASP A 79 2.10 -2.09 15.31
N LEU A 80 2.34 -2.33 14.02
CA LEU A 80 1.30 -2.21 13.00
C LEU A 80 0.21 -3.29 13.12
N ASP A 81 0.49 -4.41 13.80
CA ASP A 81 -0.54 -5.42 14.08
C ASP A 81 -1.61 -4.92 15.07
N ASN A 82 -1.30 -3.87 15.84
CA ASN A 82 -2.24 -3.17 16.72
C ASN A 82 -2.61 -1.77 16.19
N ALA A 83 -2.46 -1.51 14.89
CA ALA A 83 -2.66 -0.18 14.32
C ALA A 83 -4.05 0.42 14.59
N GLU A 84 -5.08 -0.39 14.81
CA GLU A 84 -6.43 0.08 15.17
C GLU A 84 -6.47 0.79 16.54
N GLN A 85 -5.53 0.48 17.43
CA GLN A 85 -5.39 1.11 18.75
C GLN A 85 -4.68 2.46 18.68
N ILE A 86 -4.03 2.78 17.54
CA ILE A 86 -3.37 4.05 17.33
C ILE A 86 -4.44 5.16 17.27
N GLN A 87 -4.39 6.05 18.26
CA GLN A 87 -5.30 7.18 18.35
C GLN A 87 -5.20 8.06 17.10
N GLU A 88 -6.35 8.47 16.59
CA GLU A 88 -6.42 9.38 15.46
C GLU A 88 -5.93 10.78 15.86
N HIS A 89 -5.05 11.37 15.05
CA HIS A 89 -4.55 12.71 15.31
C HIS A 89 -5.57 13.75 14.81
N GLU A 90 -6.09 14.59 15.70
CA GLU A 90 -7.18 15.53 15.44
C GLU A 90 -6.95 16.43 14.20
N ILE A 91 -5.75 17.01 14.08
CA ILE A 91 -5.39 17.84 12.90
C ILE A 91 -5.41 17.00 11.61
N LEU A 92 -4.80 15.82 11.62
CA LEU A 92 -4.71 14.98 10.42
C LEU A 92 -6.06 14.42 10.01
N LYS A 93 -6.93 14.07 10.96
CA LYS A 93 -8.33 13.72 10.70
C LYS A 93 -9.06 14.79 9.90
N LYS A 94 -8.82 16.06 10.24
CA LYS A 94 -9.54 17.20 9.67
C LYS A 94 -8.96 17.68 8.35
N TYR A 95 -7.63 17.68 8.22
CA TYR A 95 -6.92 18.32 7.10
C TYR A 95 -6.23 17.33 6.16
N PHE A 96 -6.11 16.07 6.55
CA PHE A 96 -5.64 14.97 5.71
C PHE A 96 -6.75 13.91 5.59
N PRO A 97 -7.93 14.28 5.03
CA PRO A 97 -9.02 13.33 4.91
C PRO A 97 -8.61 12.16 4.04
N ILE A 98 -8.89 10.97 4.55
CA ILE A 98 -8.70 9.72 3.82
C ILE A 98 -9.57 9.76 2.57
N GLY A 99 -8.96 9.34 1.46
CA GLY A 99 -9.67 9.09 0.23
C GLY A 99 -10.83 8.11 0.38
N LEU A 100 -11.84 8.17 -0.49
CA LEU A 100 -12.93 7.19 -0.44
C LEU A 100 -12.35 5.77 -0.62
N VAL A 101 -12.55 4.90 0.38
CA VAL A 101 -12.24 3.47 0.29
C VAL A 101 -13.55 2.71 0.23
N GLY A 102 -13.77 1.94 -0.84
CA GLY A 102 -14.97 1.15 -0.99
C GLY A 102 -14.77 -0.03 -1.93
N GLU A 103 -15.58 -1.07 -1.76
CA GLU A 103 -15.64 -2.17 -2.72
C GLU A 103 -16.20 -1.65 -4.06
N THR A 104 -15.60 -2.03 -5.19
CA THR A 104 -16.17 -1.73 -6.51
C THR A 104 -17.43 -2.55 -6.78
N GLY A 105 -17.64 -3.64 -6.03
CA GLY A 105 -18.67 -4.64 -6.25
C GLY A 105 -18.32 -5.64 -7.36
N GLN A 106 -17.13 -5.57 -7.94
CA GLN A 106 -16.64 -6.45 -9.01
C GLN A 106 -15.21 -6.91 -8.73
N ASP A 107 -14.88 -8.13 -9.15
CA ASP A 107 -13.50 -8.65 -9.24
C ASP A 107 -12.67 -8.53 -7.95
N ASN A 108 -13.31 -8.67 -6.78
CA ASN A 108 -12.62 -8.65 -5.48
C ASN A 108 -11.72 -7.41 -5.28
N THR A 109 -12.18 -6.26 -5.79
CA THR A 109 -11.35 -5.05 -5.93
C THR A 109 -11.81 -3.92 -5.02
N LEU A 110 -10.86 -3.27 -4.34
CA LEU A 110 -11.08 -2.02 -3.62
C LEU A 110 -10.83 -0.82 -4.52
N LEU A 111 -11.67 0.19 -4.41
CA LEU A 111 -11.45 1.52 -4.96
C LEU A 111 -10.93 2.44 -3.85
N VAL A 112 -9.79 3.08 -4.08
CA VAL A 112 -9.20 4.09 -3.20
C VAL A 112 -9.05 5.39 -3.98
N ILE A 113 -9.65 6.48 -3.51
CA ILE A 113 -9.61 7.79 -4.19
C ILE A 113 -8.93 8.85 -3.33
N GLU A 114 -7.64 9.15 -3.55
CA GLU A 114 -6.92 10.20 -2.81
C GLU A 114 -6.93 11.53 -3.56
N CYS A 115 -7.53 12.57 -2.99
CA CYS A 115 -7.56 13.93 -3.55
C CYS A 115 -6.31 14.73 -3.17
N ALA A 116 -5.13 14.25 -3.57
CA ALA A 116 -3.85 14.82 -3.18
C ALA A 116 -3.67 16.29 -3.57
N GLY A 117 -4.24 16.74 -4.70
CA GLY A 117 -4.12 18.13 -5.15
C GLY A 117 -4.76 19.16 -4.21
N ARG A 118 -5.66 18.74 -3.33
CA ARG A 118 -6.38 19.62 -2.39
C ARG A 118 -5.85 19.56 -0.96
N ILE A 119 -4.82 18.74 -0.72
CA ILE A 119 -4.20 18.59 0.60
C ILE A 119 -3.13 19.66 0.78
N ASP A 120 -3.29 20.51 1.81
CA ASP A 120 -2.24 21.45 2.23
C ASP A 120 -1.14 20.73 3.03
N LEU A 121 -0.31 19.96 2.32
CA LEU A 121 0.74 19.17 2.93
C LEU A 121 1.78 20.04 3.65
N VAL A 122 2.07 21.23 3.14
CA VAL A 122 3.01 22.17 3.76
C VAL A 122 2.45 22.69 5.08
N GLY A 123 1.18 23.10 5.10
CA GLY A 123 0.49 23.52 6.32
C GLY A 123 0.42 22.40 7.35
N ILE A 124 0.13 21.17 6.91
CA ILE A 124 0.14 19.99 7.78
C ILE A 124 1.52 19.77 8.39
N LEU A 125 2.58 19.70 7.59
CA LEU A 125 3.93 19.43 8.09
C LEU A 125 4.52 20.55 8.95
N LYS A 126 3.95 21.77 8.89
CA LYS A 126 4.24 22.86 9.83
C LYS A 126 3.45 22.76 11.14
N SER A 127 2.35 22.01 11.14
CA SER A 127 1.39 21.94 12.25
C SER A 127 1.49 20.63 13.05
N VAL A 128 2.05 19.57 12.47
CA VAL A 128 2.22 18.27 13.12
C VAL A 128 3.66 17.79 13.00
N GLN A 129 4.09 16.94 13.95
CA GLN A 129 5.38 16.28 13.82
C GLN A 129 5.34 15.29 12.65
N LEU A 130 6.43 15.20 11.90
CA LEU A 130 6.52 14.27 10.77
C LEU A 130 6.35 12.81 11.22
N SER A 131 6.82 12.44 12.41
CA SER A 131 6.59 11.11 12.99
C SER A 131 5.11 10.80 13.16
N ASP A 132 4.34 11.76 13.67
CA ASP A 132 2.89 11.59 13.89
C ASP A 132 2.16 11.48 12.55
N PHE A 133 2.56 12.28 11.56
CA PHE A 133 2.07 12.17 10.19
C PHE A 133 2.31 10.78 9.60
N LEU A 134 3.54 10.26 9.71
CA LEU A 134 3.89 8.94 9.18
C LEU A 134 3.12 7.82 9.89
N VAL A 135 3.00 7.88 11.22
CA VAL A 135 2.23 6.90 12.00
C VAL A 135 0.76 6.89 11.58
N GLN A 136 0.14 8.05 11.36
CA GLN A 136 -1.23 8.10 10.82
C GLN A 136 -1.32 7.54 9.40
N ARG A 137 -0.29 7.74 8.57
CA ARG A 137 -0.23 7.17 7.22
C ARG A 137 -0.14 5.64 7.26
N PHE A 138 0.64 5.07 8.18
CA PHE A 138 0.72 3.62 8.36
C PHE A 138 -0.61 3.06 8.87
N ARG A 139 -1.24 3.73 9.84
CA ARG A 139 -2.58 3.35 10.31
C ARG A 139 -3.61 3.30 9.17
N LEU A 140 -3.56 4.24 8.24
CA LEU A 140 -4.41 4.22 7.05
C LEU A 140 -4.10 3.03 6.13
N GLN A 141 -2.82 2.73 5.91
CA GLN A 141 -2.41 1.58 5.10
C GLN A 141 -2.90 0.25 5.72
N GLU A 142 -2.83 0.10 7.04
CA GLU A 142 -3.34 -1.08 7.73
C GLU A 142 -4.88 -1.20 7.62
N LYS A 143 -5.61 -0.09 7.66
CA LYS A 143 -7.07 -0.11 7.39
C LYS A 143 -7.39 -0.63 5.99
N MET A 144 -6.64 -0.18 4.98
CA MET A 144 -6.80 -0.68 3.60
C MET A 144 -6.45 -2.16 3.50
N LEU A 145 -5.34 -2.58 4.12
CA LEU A 145 -4.92 -3.98 4.16
C LEU A 145 -5.97 -4.88 4.85
N ASN A 146 -6.59 -4.41 5.94
CA ASN A 146 -7.67 -5.14 6.62
C ASN A 146 -8.93 -5.26 5.73
N ALA A 147 -9.27 -4.22 4.97
CA ALA A 147 -10.35 -4.29 3.99
C ALA A 147 -10.05 -5.31 2.87
N MET A 148 -8.80 -5.36 2.39
CA MET A 148 -8.37 -6.37 1.41
C MET A 148 -8.45 -7.78 1.97
N LYS A 149 -7.94 -8.03 3.18
CA LYS A 149 -8.05 -9.33 3.84
C LYS A 149 -9.51 -9.78 4.00
N THR A 150 -10.38 -8.86 4.37
CA THR A 150 -11.83 -9.16 4.51
C THR A 150 -12.44 -9.59 3.17
N LEU A 151 -12.02 -8.97 2.07
CA LEU A 151 -12.45 -9.35 0.73
C LEU A 151 -11.90 -10.73 0.33
N GLU A 152 -10.62 -10.97 0.58
CA GLU A 152 -9.94 -12.24 0.33
C GLU A 152 -10.58 -13.41 1.10
N GLU A 153 -10.91 -13.20 2.38
CA GLU A 153 -11.57 -14.19 3.22
C GLU A 153 -12.98 -14.55 2.70
N LYS A 154 -13.70 -13.57 2.16
CA LYS A 154 -15.05 -13.76 1.60
C LYS A 154 -15.02 -14.46 0.24
N SER A 155 -14.11 -14.08 -0.65
CA SER A 155 -14.05 -14.57 -2.03
C SER A 155 -13.20 -15.82 -2.18
N GLY A 156 -12.18 -16.01 -1.33
CA GLY A 156 -11.14 -17.01 -1.53
C GLY A 156 -10.23 -16.70 -2.72
N GLU A 157 -10.16 -15.43 -3.12
CA GLU A 157 -9.34 -14.92 -4.21
C GLU A 157 -8.49 -13.74 -3.71
N GLN A 158 -7.33 -13.48 -4.34
CA GLN A 158 -6.49 -12.34 -3.98
C GLN A 158 -7.23 -11.04 -4.26
N ALA A 159 -7.25 -10.10 -3.31
CA ALA A 159 -7.86 -8.79 -3.52
C ALA A 159 -6.91 -7.86 -4.27
N SER A 160 -7.47 -6.99 -5.10
CA SER A 160 -6.73 -5.95 -5.82
C SER A 160 -7.21 -4.54 -5.43
N VAL A 161 -6.43 -3.52 -5.77
CA VAL A 161 -6.76 -2.12 -5.46
C VAL A 161 -6.66 -1.26 -6.72
N ILE A 162 -7.73 -0.53 -7.03
CA ILE A 162 -7.71 0.58 -7.97
C ILE A 162 -7.48 1.86 -7.18
N TYR A 163 -6.33 2.50 -7.41
CA TYR A 163 -5.96 3.74 -6.76
C TYR A 163 -6.15 4.92 -7.72
N ILE A 164 -7.12 5.80 -7.42
CA ILE A 164 -7.33 7.05 -8.14
C ILE A 164 -6.68 8.18 -7.35
N LEU A 165 -5.67 8.79 -7.95
CA LEU A 165 -5.01 9.97 -7.39
C LEU A 165 -5.52 11.22 -8.12
N ASP A 166 -6.38 11.99 -7.47
CA ASP A 166 -6.87 13.26 -7.98
C ASP A 166 -5.87 14.37 -7.65
N LEU A 167 -5.19 14.83 -8.71
CA LEU A 167 -4.16 15.85 -8.66
C LEU A 167 -4.69 17.26 -8.94
N ASP A 168 -6.01 17.43 -9.09
CA ASP A 168 -6.62 18.75 -9.29
C ASP A 168 -6.28 19.69 -8.13
N GLY A 169 -5.71 20.84 -8.46
CA GLY A 169 -5.24 21.84 -7.50
C GLY A 169 -3.83 21.63 -6.95
N LEU A 170 -3.10 20.58 -7.37
CA LEU A 170 -1.73 20.34 -6.91
C LEU A 170 -0.82 21.52 -7.32
N LYS A 171 -0.11 22.07 -6.34
CA LYS A 171 0.86 23.14 -6.54
C LYS A 171 2.25 22.66 -6.14
N PHE A 172 3.23 23.00 -6.97
CA PHE A 172 4.62 22.77 -6.62
C PHE A 172 5.05 23.74 -5.52
N ASP A 173 5.58 23.21 -4.43
CA ASP A 173 6.20 23.98 -3.36
C ASP A 173 7.64 23.48 -3.13
N ALA A 174 8.62 24.36 -3.39
CA ALA A 174 10.03 24.02 -3.29
C ALA A 174 10.47 23.66 -1.85
N SER A 175 9.73 24.08 -0.82
CA SER A 175 10.03 23.72 0.57
C SER A 175 9.88 22.21 0.82
N LEU A 176 9.01 21.53 0.05
CA LEU A 176 8.83 20.08 0.11
C LEU A 176 10.05 19.30 -0.40
N LEU A 177 10.89 19.91 -1.27
CA LEU A 177 12.11 19.26 -1.74
C LEU A 177 13.04 18.91 -0.59
N SER A 178 13.14 19.77 0.44
CA SER A 178 13.99 19.52 1.60
C SER A 178 13.53 18.32 2.44
N ILE A 179 12.25 18.00 2.40
CA ILE A 179 11.66 16.84 3.09
C ILE A 179 11.99 15.56 2.31
N VAL A 180 11.81 15.58 0.98
CA VAL A 180 12.06 14.44 0.08
C VAL A 180 13.55 14.15 -0.12
N THR A 181 14.40 15.18 -0.12
CA THR A 181 15.85 15.06 -0.40
C THR A 181 16.73 15.14 0.86
N GLY A 182 16.16 15.49 2.01
CA GLY A 182 16.89 15.69 3.26
C GLY A 182 17.04 14.42 4.12
N ARG A 183 17.27 14.63 5.43
CA ARG A 183 17.53 13.56 6.42
C ARG A 183 16.39 12.52 6.51
N HIS A 184 15.18 12.88 6.08
CA HIS A 184 13.99 12.03 6.11
C HIS A 184 13.80 11.16 4.84
N ALA A 185 14.59 11.38 3.78
CA ALA A 185 14.54 10.58 2.55
C ALA A 185 14.76 9.07 2.79
N LYS A 186 15.49 8.72 3.87
CA LYS A 186 15.74 7.33 4.26
C LYS A 186 14.51 6.65 4.86
N LEU A 187 13.68 7.40 5.59
CA LEU A 187 12.38 6.92 6.07
C LEU A 187 11.41 6.77 4.90
N GLU A 188 11.37 7.74 3.98
CA GLU A 188 10.54 7.68 2.78
C GLU A 188 10.85 6.46 1.92
N ARG A 189 12.14 6.17 1.62
CA ARG A 189 12.55 4.96 0.87
C ARG A 189 12.21 3.65 1.56
N LEU A 190 12.25 3.61 2.90
CA LEU A 190 11.85 2.43 3.65
C LEU A 190 10.34 2.23 3.54
N THR A 191 9.55 3.29 3.59
CA THR A 191 8.08 3.24 3.46
C THR A 191 7.62 3.02 2.03
N SER A 192 8.26 3.61 1.03
CA SER A 192 7.86 3.47 -0.38
C SER A 192 8.01 2.03 -0.85
N ASN A 193 9.12 1.36 -0.51
CA ASN A 193 9.36 0.00 -0.97
C ASN A 193 8.58 -1.05 -0.16
N THR A 194 8.17 -0.74 1.07
CA THR A 194 7.48 -1.71 1.94
C THR A 194 5.96 -1.53 1.98
N SER A 195 5.45 -0.32 1.78
CA SER A 195 4.02 -0.03 1.74
C SER A 195 3.40 -0.20 0.36
N PHE A 196 4.14 0.01 -0.73
CA PHE A 196 3.59 -0.10 -2.09
C PHE A 196 3.38 -1.54 -2.54
N VAL A 197 4.25 -2.47 -2.14
CA VAL A 197 4.12 -3.90 -2.53
C VAL A 197 2.82 -4.49 -1.98
N GLY A 198 2.39 -4.10 -0.78
CA GLY A 198 1.14 -4.55 -0.19
C GLY A 198 -0.15 -3.98 -0.81
N ILE A 199 -0.05 -2.91 -1.61
CA ILE A 199 -1.22 -2.17 -2.13
C ILE A 199 -1.31 -2.22 -3.66
N GLN A 200 -0.18 -2.38 -4.38
CA GLN A 200 -0.14 -2.29 -5.84
C GLN A 200 -0.03 -3.63 -6.58
N SER A 201 -0.03 -4.77 -5.89
CA SER A 201 -0.02 -6.10 -6.52
C SER A 201 -1.28 -6.92 -6.24
#